data_AF-A0A7J9EBM3-F1
#
_entry.id   AF-A0A7J9EBM3-F1
#
_cell.length_a   1.000
_cell.length_b   1.000
_cell.length_c   1.000
_cell.angle_alpha   90.00
_cell.angle_beta   90.00
_cell.angle_gamma   90.00
#
_symmetry.space_group_name_H-M   'P 1'
#
loop_
_entity.id
_entity.type
_entity.pdbx_description
1 polymer ?
#
loop_
_entity_poly.entity_id
_entity_poly.type
_entity_poly.pdbx_seq_one_letter_code
_entity_poly.pdbx_strand_id
1 'polypeptide(L)'
;AYEVATACALAIGADKLICVIDGPILDEYGRLINFLPLHEADMLIRQRAKQSEIATKYVKAVGEYLTSIGHTGSTAVVHCSQNGKAPNSTHYATFQNGIGFDNGTGLRSGEQGFAIGGLERLSRLNGYLPELAAAAFVCRGGVQRVHLLDGTIGGVLLLELFKRDGMGTMVASDLYEGARMAKETDVAGIKQILQPLEESGTLVRRSVEELVKTLDSFIVMEREGQIIACAALFPFFKNKCGEVACIAVSPECRGQGQGDKLLDYIEKKASSLGLDMLFLLTTRTADWFERRGFKECSIDMIPDKRRLRINLSRKSKYYMKKFLADRSGIIADKAFE
;
A
#
# COMPACT_ATOMS: atom_id res chain seq x y z
N ALA A 1 -7.64 27.89 -2.71
CA ALA A 1 -8.58 26.98 -3.40
C ALA A 1 -8.51 25.56 -2.84
N TYR A 2 -7.31 24.96 -2.78
CA TYR A 2 -7.10 23.62 -2.21
C TYR A 2 -7.57 23.49 -0.75
N GLU A 3 -7.25 24.46 0.10
CA GLU A 3 -7.67 24.49 1.52
C GLU A 3 -9.18 24.46 1.72
N VAL A 4 -9.94 25.09 0.82
CA VAL A 4 -11.40 25.07 0.87
C VAL A 4 -11.90 23.68 0.51
N ALA A 5 -11.33 23.06 -0.54
CA ALA A 5 -11.69 21.71 -0.95
C ALA A 5 -11.38 20.67 0.14
N THR A 6 -10.23 20.77 0.81
CA THR A 6 -9.87 19.86 1.90
C THR A 6 -10.78 20.04 3.11
N ALA A 7 -11.05 21.27 3.54
CA ALA A 7 -11.97 21.55 4.64
C ALA A 7 -13.40 21.06 4.35
N CYS A 8 -13.91 21.32 3.13
CA CYS A 8 -15.22 20.86 2.71
C CYS A 8 -15.31 19.32 2.69
N ALA A 9 -14.32 18.64 2.11
CA ALA A 9 -14.31 17.18 2.01
C ALA A 9 -14.35 16.51 3.39
N LEU A 10 -13.62 17.07 4.36
CA LEU A 10 -13.63 16.63 5.75
C LEU A 10 -14.98 16.92 6.44
N ALA A 11 -15.51 18.13 6.26
CA ALA A 11 -16.76 18.54 6.88
C ALA A 11 -17.97 17.70 6.43
N ILE A 12 -17.99 17.29 5.15
CA ILE A 12 -19.06 16.46 4.59
C ILE A 12 -18.83 14.95 4.76
N GLY A 13 -17.66 14.54 5.27
CA GLY A 13 -17.28 13.12 5.36
C GLY A 13 -17.25 12.45 3.99
N ALA A 14 -16.63 13.09 3.00
CA ALA A 14 -16.61 12.58 1.63
C ALA A 14 -15.89 11.23 1.54
N ASP A 15 -16.42 10.30 0.74
CA ASP A 15 -15.72 9.04 0.44
C ASP A 15 -14.45 9.28 -0.39
N LYS A 16 -14.53 10.23 -1.32
CA LYS A 16 -13.45 10.57 -2.24
C LYS A 16 -13.28 12.07 -2.40
N LEU A 17 -12.04 12.53 -2.49
CA LEU A 17 -11.67 13.88 -2.94
C LEU A 17 -10.85 13.76 -4.23
N ILE A 18 -11.19 14.52 -5.25
CA ILE A 18 -10.42 14.58 -6.51
C ILE A 18 -9.82 15.97 -6.62
N CYS A 19 -8.51 16.02 -6.84
CA CYS A 19 -7.79 17.25 -7.02
C CYS A 19 -7.06 17.24 -8.36
N VAL A 20 -7.28 18.29 -9.15
CA VAL A 20 -6.61 18.48 -10.43
C VAL A 20 -5.40 19.38 -10.21
N ILE A 21 -4.23 18.90 -10.63
CA ILE A 21 -2.91 19.52 -10.48
C ILE A 21 -2.23 19.64 -11.85
N ASP A 22 -1.16 20.42 -11.96
CA ASP A 22 -0.50 20.71 -13.23
C ASP A 22 0.60 19.69 -13.62
N GLY A 23 0.59 18.49 -13.05
CA GLY A 23 1.56 17.42 -13.35
C GLY A 23 1.46 16.18 -12.44
N PRO A 24 2.21 15.11 -12.70
CA PRO A 24 2.12 13.84 -11.95
C PRO A 24 2.94 13.83 -10.65
N ILE A 25 2.59 12.93 -9.72
CA ILE A 25 3.48 12.55 -8.60
C ILE A 25 4.40 11.41 -9.05
N LEU A 26 5.70 11.67 -9.07
CA LEU A 26 6.71 10.71 -9.55
C LEU A 26 7.50 10.08 -8.41
N ASP A 27 8.03 8.87 -8.58
CA ASP A 27 9.00 8.25 -7.68
C ASP A 27 10.42 8.82 -7.90
N GLU A 28 11.39 8.32 -7.13
CA GLU A 28 12.81 8.73 -7.25
C GLU A 28 13.44 8.39 -8.62
N TYR A 29 12.81 7.51 -9.39
CA TYR A 29 13.23 7.11 -10.75
C TYR A 29 12.44 7.85 -11.85
N GLY A 30 11.61 8.83 -11.48
CA GLY A 30 10.80 9.59 -12.43
C GLY A 30 9.57 8.84 -12.98
N ARG A 31 9.14 7.76 -12.34
CA ARG A 31 7.95 6.99 -12.74
C ARG A 31 6.73 7.45 -11.96
N LEU A 32 5.56 7.50 -12.60
CA LEU A 32 4.31 7.84 -11.94
C LEU A 32 4.01 6.88 -10.79
N ILE A 33 3.65 7.44 -9.63
CA ILE A 33 3.16 6.68 -8.49
C ILE A 33 1.63 6.62 -8.59
N ASN A 34 1.05 5.50 -9.01
CA ASN A 34 -0.41 5.40 -9.18
C ASN A 34 -1.15 5.26 -7.84
N PHE A 35 -0.50 4.66 -6.84
CA PHE A 35 -1.12 4.35 -5.56
C PHE A 35 -0.15 4.57 -4.41
N LEU A 36 -0.61 5.27 -3.39
CA LEU A 36 0.10 5.50 -2.13
C LEU A 36 -0.81 5.15 -0.95
N PRO A 37 -0.54 4.05 -0.24
CA PRO A 37 -1.05 3.87 1.11
C PRO A 37 -0.69 5.10 1.96
N LEU A 38 -1.57 5.49 2.87
CA LEU A 38 -1.35 6.67 3.72
C LEU A 38 0.01 6.67 4.43
N HIS A 39 0.47 5.51 4.92
CA HIS A 39 1.77 5.38 5.55
C HIS A 39 2.95 5.58 4.58
N GLU A 40 2.84 5.14 3.32
CA GLU A 40 3.85 5.37 2.29
C GLU A 40 3.86 6.84 1.84
N ALA A 41 2.68 7.46 1.71
CA ALA A 41 2.57 8.90 1.45
C ALA A 41 3.29 9.70 2.55
N ASP A 42 3.09 9.34 3.82
CA ASP A 42 3.79 9.97 4.95
C ASP A 42 5.31 9.79 4.90
N MET A 43 5.79 8.58 4.58
CA MET A 43 7.23 8.33 4.41
C MET A 43 7.81 9.17 3.28
N LEU A 44 7.11 9.23 2.14
CA LEU A 44 7.53 9.99 0.97
C LEU A 44 7.56 11.49 1.25
N ILE A 45 6.55 12.02 1.95
CA ILE A 45 6.50 13.42 2.38
C ILE A 45 7.68 13.71 3.31
N ARG A 46 7.96 12.85 4.29
CA ARG A 46 9.10 13.02 5.23
C ARG A 46 10.45 12.96 4.52
N GLN A 47 10.60 12.08 3.53
CA GLN A 47 11.82 11.96 2.72
C GLN A 47 12.06 13.24 1.92
N ARG A 48 11.02 13.77 1.26
CA ARG A 48 11.09 15.03 0.49
C ARG A 48 11.16 16.28 1.38
N ALA A 49 10.63 16.22 2.61
CA ALA A 49 10.73 17.29 3.59
C ALA A 49 12.17 17.61 3.99
N LYS A 50 13.05 16.62 4.04
CA LYS A 50 14.49 16.85 4.29
C LYS A 50 15.14 17.69 3.18
N GLN A 51 14.48 17.80 2.03
CA GLN A 51 14.92 18.55 0.86
C GLN A 51 14.14 19.87 0.68
N SER A 52 13.20 20.21 1.59
CA SER A 52 12.31 21.37 1.46
C SER A 52 11.83 21.97 2.80
N GLU A 53 11.97 23.28 2.99
CA GLU A 53 11.47 24.01 4.17
C GLU A 53 9.94 23.90 4.36
N ILE A 54 9.17 23.78 3.28
CA ILE A 54 7.69 23.72 3.33
C ILE A 54 7.20 22.41 3.93
N ALA A 55 7.81 21.29 3.54
CA ALA A 55 7.45 20.01 4.10
C ALA A 55 8.00 19.80 5.52
N THR A 56 9.02 20.55 5.92
CA THR A 56 9.41 20.67 7.34
C THR A 56 8.28 21.30 8.17
N LYS A 57 7.61 22.33 7.66
CA LYS A 57 6.44 22.93 8.32
C LYS A 57 5.24 21.96 8.40
N TYR A 58 4.99 21.17 7.35
CA TYR A 58 3.96 20.11 7.39
C TYR A 58 4.26 19.02 8.44
N VAL A 59 5.49 18.50 8.47
CA VAL A 59 5.91 17.49 9.46
C VAL A 59 5.74 18.01 10.89
N LYS A 60 6.01 19.30 11.12
CA LYS A 60 5.81 19.95 12.42
C LYS A 60 4.32 20.03 12.80
N ALA A 61 3.46 20.50 11.90
CA ALA A 61 2.02 20.58 12.13
C ALA A 61 1.37 19.19 12.36
N VAL A 62 1.82 18.18 11.62
CA VAL A 62 1.41 16.78 11.81
C VAL A 62 1.86 16.23 13.18
N GLY A 63 3.08 16.56 13.60
CA GLY A 63 3.61 16.14 14.91
C GLY A 63 2.82 16.74 16.08
N GLU A 64 2.41 18.00 15.95
CA GLU A 64 1.56 18.71 16.93
C GLU A 64 0.14 18.13 16.97
N TYR A 65 -0.42 17.72 15.82
CA TYR A 65 -1.72 17.03 15.76
C TYR A 65 -1.68 15.65 16.46
N LEU A 66 -0.62 14.86 16.25
CA LEU A 66 -0.44 13.55 16.91
C LEU A 66 -0.24 13.67 18.43
N THR A 67 0.43 14.71 18.91
CA THR A 67 0.61 14.96 20.35
C THR A 67 -0.68 15.41 21.03
N SER A 68 -1.56 16.11 20.31
CA SER A 68 -2.89 16.48 20.82
C SER A 68 -3.83 15.28 21.02
N ILE A 69 -3.67 14.22 20.21
CA ILE A 69 -4.43 12.96 20.36
C ILE A 69 -3.89 12.13 21.55
N GLY A 70 -2.59 12.22 21.84
CA GLY A 70 -1.93 11.49 22.94
C GLY A 70 -2.09 12.09 24.34
N HIS A 71 -2.75 13.24 24.49
CA HIS A 71 -2.95 13.93 25.77
C HIS A 71 -4.45 14.16 26.08
N THR A 72 -5.26 13.10 26.01
CA THR A 72 -6.56 13.09 26.70
C THR A 72 -6.40 12.43 28.06
N GLY A 73 -5.75 13.16 28.96
CA GLY A 73 -5.46 12.69 30.31
C GLY A 73 -4.99 13.78 31.27
N SER A 74 -5.47 15.02 31.16
CA SER A 74 -5.63 15.87 32.35
C SER A 74 -6.43 17.14 32.06
N THR A 75 -7.25 17.47 33.03
CA THR A 75 -8.26 18.52 33.11
C THR A 75 -7.66 19.94 33.09
N ALA A 76 -8.18 20.82 32.24
CA ALA A 76 -8.08 22.27 32.46
C ALA A 76 -9.40 22.95 32.04
N VAL A 77 -10.08 23.48 33.05
CA VAL A 77 -11.36 24.19 32.98
C VAL A 77 -11.14 25.59 32.41
N VAL A 78 -11.89 25.95 31.36
CA VAL A 78 -12.15 27.36 31.03
C VAL A 78 -13.65 27.53 30.83
N HIS A 79 -14.23 28.39 31.68
CA HIS A 79 -15.64 28.74 31.73
C HIS A 79 -16.09 29.42 30.42
N CYS A 80 -17.20 28.95 29.83
CA CYS A 80 -17.95 29.70 28.83
C CYS A 80 -19.41 29.84 29.29
N SER A 81 -19.90 31.08 29.31
CA SER A 81 -21.26 31.43 29.72
C SER A 81 -22.29 31.02 28.66
N GLN A 82 -23.49 30.71 29.14
CA GLN A 82 -24.54 29.89 28.54
C GLN A 82 -25.27 30.51 27.33
N ASN A 83 -25.70 29.63 26.41
CA ASN A 83 -27.08 29.40 25.91
C ASN A 83 -27.00 28.55 24.62
N GLY A 84 -27.56 27.36 24.42
CA GLY A 84 -28.37 26.42 25.17
C GLY A 84 -28.75 25.26 24.21
N LYS A 85 -28.76 24.03 24.74
CA LYS A 85 -29.19 22.72 24.15
C LYS A 85 -28.19 21.89 23.30
N ALA A 86 -27.76 20.79 23.89
CA ALA A 86 -27.25 19.54 23.27
C ALA A 86 -28.45 18.64 22.84
N PRO A 87 -28.33 17.53 22.06
CA PRO A 87 -27.25 16.53 22.14
C PRO A 87 -26.82 15.78 20.84
N ASN A 88 -25.54 15.37 20.77
CA ASN A 88 -25.06 13.98 20.66
C ASN A 88 -23.58 13.98 20.25
N SER A 89 -22.78 13.23 21.01
CA SER A 89 -21.32 13.20 20.93
C SER A 89 -20.83 12.49 19.68
N THR A 90 -20.61 13.25 18.61
CA THR A 90 -19.70 12.90 17.53
C THR A 90 -18.54 13.87 17.65
N HIS A 91 -17.30 13.37 17.72
CA HIS A 91 -16.10 14.19 17.82
C HIS A 91 -15.94 15.06 16.57
N TYR A 92 -16.55 16.26 16.58
CA TYR A 92 -16.30 17.28 15.58
C TYR A 92 -14.94 17.91 15.87
N ALA A 93 -14.03 17.83 14.88
CA ALA A 93 -12.83 18.66 14.86
C ALA A 93 -13.28 20.13 14.89
N THR A 94 -13.15 20.76 16.05
CA THR A 94 -13.57 22.15 16.23
C THR A 94 -12.44 23.04 15.75
N PHE A 95 -12.63 23.70 14.61
CA PHE A 95 -11.75 24.77 14.16
C PHE A 95 -11.93 25.99 15.08
N GLN A 96 -10.84 26.51 15.63
CA GLN A 96 -10.85 27.88 16.14
C GLN A 96 -10.89 28.82 14.93
N ASN A 97 -12.03 29.50 14.75
CA ASN A 97 -12.21 30.59 13.79
C ASN A 97 -11.23 31.73 14.14
N GLY A 98 -10.03 31.68 13.59
CA GLY A 98 -8.97 32.68 13.83
C GLY A 98 -7.82 32.68 12.83
N ILE A 99 -7.73 31.72 11.91
CA ILE A 99 -6.69 31.72 10.86
C ILE A 99 -7.21 32.55 9.69
N GLY A 100 -6.96 33.86 9.77
CA GLY A 100 -7.45 34.86 8.83
C GLY A 100 -6.90 34.73 7.41
N PHE A 101 -7.81 34.89 6.45
CA PHE A 101 -7.56 35.03 5.03
C PHE A 101 -7.31 36.52 4.71
N ASP A 102 -6.07 36.96 4.69
CA ASP A 102 -5.74 38.26 4.11
C ASP A 102 -4.67 38.11 3.02
N ASN A 103 -5.01 38.58 1.82
CA ASN A 103 -4.06 38.84 0.74
C ASN A 103 -3.04 39.84 1.27
N GLY A 104 -1.82 39.36 1.52
CA GLY A 104 -0.76 40.05 2.25
C GLY A 104 -0.65 41.55 1.99
N THR A 105 -1.28 42.34 2.85
CA THR A 105 -0.92 43.73 3.18
C THR A 105 -1.41 44.01 4.61
N GLY A 106 -0.91 43.25 5.59
CA GLY A 106 -1.29 43.38 7.00
C GLY A 106 -0.08 43.37 7.91
N LEU A 107 0.28 44.53 8.45
CA LEU A 107 1.40 44.77 9.34
C LEU A 107 1.11 44.19 10.74
N ARG A 108 1.17 42.86 10.92
CA ARG A 108 1.20 42.21 12.25
C ARG A 108 2.08 40.96 12.23
N SER A 109 3.17 41.02 12.97
CA SER A 109 4.04 39.90 13.31
C SER A 109 3.30 38.92 14.24
N GLY A 110 3.14 37.66 13.84
CA GLY A 110 2.62 36.64 14.74
C GLY A 110 2.44 35.26 14.12
N GLU A 111 1.52 35.10 13.18
CA GLU A 111 1.11 33.77 12.72
C GLU A 111 0.91 33.77 11.20
N GLN A 112 1.87 33.19 10.48
CA GLN A 112 1.77 32.98 9.04
C GLN A 112 1.01 31.68 8.77
N GLY A 113 -0.23 31.81 8.27
CA GLY A 113 -0.96 30.71 7.67
C GLY A 113 -0.19 30.12 6.46
N PHE A 114 -0.47 28.87 6.15
CA PHE A 114 0.10 28.20 4.98
C PHE A 114 -0.58 28.72 3.73
N ALA A 115 0.08 29.58 2.95
CA ALA A 115 -0.41 29.94 1.62
C ALA A 115 -0.08 28.81 0.63
N ILE A 116 -0.99 27.84 0.44
CA ILE A 116 -0.85 26.83 -0.62
C ILE A 116 -1.58 27.34 -1.86
N GLY A 117 -0.84 28.01 -2.76
CA GLY A 117 -1.35 28.33 -4.11
C GLY A 117 -0.94 29.67 -4.72
N GLY A 118 -0.07 30.46 -4.08
CA GLY A 118 0.26 31.81 -4.58
C GLY A 118 1.63 31.98 -5.24
N LEU A 119 2.68 31.31 -4.74
CA LEU A 119 4.06 31.73 -5.02
C LEU A 119 5.04 30.62 -5.43
N GLU A 120 4.57 29.44 -5.82
CA GLU A 120 5.47 28.33 -6.21
C GLU A 120 5.15 27.68 -7.56
N ARG A 121 4.67 28.46 -8.54
CA ARG A 121 4.77 28.03 -9.96
C ARG A 121 6.22 27.70 -10.39
N LEU A 122 7.22 28.13 -9.61
CA LEU A 122 8.65 28.06 -9.92
C LEU A 122 9.41 26.90 -9.23
N SER A 123 8.89 26.29 -8.16
CA SER A 123 9.55 25.17 -7.47
C SER A 123 9.00 23.81 -7.92
N ARG A 124 8.90 23.60 -9.24
CA ARG A 124 8.55 22.30 -9.87
C ARG A 124 9.55 21.16 -9.57
N LEU A 125 10.65 21.48 -8.88
CA LEU A 125 11.70 20.55 -8.47
C LEU A 125 11.27 19.53 -7.40
N ASN A 126 10.23 19.83 -6.61
CA ASN A 126 9.84 18.98 -5.46
C ASN A 126 8.60 18.11 -5.69
N GLY A 127 8.09 18.02 -6.92
CA GLY A 127 7.06 17.04 -7.32
C GLY A 127 5.74 17.14 -6.55
N TYR A 128 5.10 18.32 -6.54
CA TYR A 128 3.77 18.58 -5.96
C TYR A 128 3.62 18.11 -4.51
N LEU A 129 4.63 18.41 -3.70
CA LEU A 129 4.70 18.02 -2.29
C LEU A 129 3.60 18.66 -1.42
N PRO A 130 3.20 19.94 -1.58
CA PRO A 130 2.08 20.52 -0.85
C PRO A 130 0.75 19.81 -1.13
N GLU A 131 0.50 19.42 -2.38
CA GLU A 131 -0.70 18.72 -2.81
C GLU A 131 -0.74 17.29 -2.27
N LEU A 132 0.39 16.58 -2.31
CA LEU A 132 0.54 15.28 -1.69
C LEU A 132 0.32 15.34 -0.16
N ALA A 133 0.84 16.39 0.49
CA ALA A 133 0.65 16.62 1.92
C ALA A 133 -0.81 16.92 2.27
N ALA A 134 -1.49 17.74 1.45
CA ALA A 134 -2.92 18.01 1.61
C ALA A 134 -3.75 16.72 1.44
N ALA A 135 -3.41 15.88 0.46
CA ALA A 135 -4.07 14.58 0.25
C ALA A 135 -3.90 13.66 1.47
N ALA A 136 -2.67 13.52 1.98
CA ALA A 136 -2.41 12.71 3.18
C ALA A 136 -3.14 13.26 4.43
N PHE A 137 -3.21 14.58 4.59
CA PHE A 137 -3.95 15.22 5.67
C PHE A 137 -5.45 14.91 5.60
N VAL A 138 -6.05 15.03 4.42
CA VAL A 138 -7.47 14.74 4.20
C VAL A 138 -7.78 13.26 4.45
N CYS A 139 -6.91 12.35 3.99
CA CYS A 139 -7.03 10.92 4.29
C CYS A 139 -7.02 10.63 5.79
N ARG A 140 -6.17 11.31 6.56
CA ARG A 140 -6.14 11.17 8.04
C ARG A 140 -7.39 11.70 8.73
N GLY A 141 -8.01 12.73 8.16
CA GLY A 141 -9.22 13.31 8.70
C GLY A 141 -10.50 12.52 8.39
N GLY A 142 -10.40 11.39 7.69
CA GLY A 142 -11.50 10.43 7.52
C GLY A 142 -12.01 10.23 6.10
N VAL A 143 -11.54 11.01 5.13
CA VAL A 143 -11.82 10.76 3.71
C VAL A 143 -11.06 9.51 3.27
N GLN A 144 -11.72 8.55 2.64
CA GLN A 144 -11.07 7.26 2.38
C GLN A 144 -9.99 7.36 1.30
N ARG A 145 -10.25 8.15 0.24
CA ARG A 145 -9.37 8.24 -0.93
C ARG A 145 -9.25 9.66 -1.47
N VAL A 146 -8.04 10.07 -1.82
CA VAL A 146 -7.76 11.34 -2.49
C VAL A 146 -7.02 11.05 -3.80
N HIS A 147 -7.54 11.54 -4.91
CA HIS A 147 -6.96 11.38 -6.25
C HIS A 147 -6.30 12.68 -6.71
N LEU A 148 -5.02 12.62 -7.06
CA LEU A 148 -4.24 13.72 -7.61
C LEU A 148 -4.06 13.50 -9.11
N LEU A 149 -4.71 14.33 -9.92
CA LEU A 149 -4.81 14.15 -11.38
C LEU A 149 -4.06 15.25 -12.14
N ASP A 150 -3.25 14.85 -13.11
CA ASP A 150 -2.60 15.79 -14.03
C ASP A 150 -3.62 16.38 -15.02
N GLY A 151 -4.02 17.63 -14.78
CA GLY A 151 -4.97 18.39 -15.59
C GLY A 151 -4.47 18.74 -16.99
N THR A 152 -3.18 18.52 -17.29
CA THR A 152 -2.64 18.68 -18.64
C THR A 152 -3.04 17.51 -19.56
N ILE A 153 -3.51 16.40 -18.99
CA ILE A 153 -3.96 15.22 -19.73
C ILE A 153 -5.45 15.36 -20.08
N GLY A 154 -5.75 15.39 -21.38
CA GLY A 154 -7.12 15.45 -21.87
C GLY A 154 -7.96 14.26 -21.38
N GLY A 155 -9.09 14.55 -20.73
CA GLY A 155 -10.01 13.53 -20.22
C GLY A 155 -9.51 12.79 -18.97
N VAL A 156 -8.49 13.30 -18.25
CA VAL A 156 -7.88 12.63 -17.09
C VAL A 156 -8.90 12.17 -16.04
N LEU A 157 -9.96 12.95 -15.80
CA LEU A 157 -11.01 12.59 -14.84
C LEU A 157 -11.77 11.33 -15.24
N LEU A 158 -12.12 11.19 -16.53
CA LEU A 158 -12.79 9.99 -17.04
C LEU A 158 -11.82 8.80 -17.05
N LEU A 159 -10.56 9.04 -17.41
CA LEU A 159 -9.54 7.99 -17.40
C LEU A 159 -9.28 7.49 -15.98
N GLU A 160 -9.29 8.37 -14.98
CA GLU A 160 -9.16 7.99 -13.57
C GLU A 160 -10.33 7.14 -13.09
N LEU A 161 -11.56 7.56 -13.39
CA LEU A 161 -12.75 6.92 -12.86
C LEU A 161 -13.09 5.58 -13.53
N PHE A 162 -12.69 5.40 -14.79
CA PHE A 162 -13.10 4.25 -15.61
C PHE A 162 -11.96 3.33 -16.06
N LYS A 163 -10.69 3.68 -15.82
CA LYS A 163 -9.59 2.71 -15.94
C LYS A 163 -9.29 2.08 -14.60
N ARG A 164 -9.05 0.78 -14.61
CA ARG A 164 -8.74 0.00 -13.40
C ARG A 164 -7.53 0.52 -12.62
N ASP A 165 -6.51 1.00 -13.32
CA ASP A 165 -5.27 1.46 -12.69
C ASP A 165 -5.22 2.99 -12.53
N GLY A 166 -6.27 3.72 -12.95
CA GLY A 166 -6.28 5.18 -12.99
C GLY A 166 -5.23 5.78 -13.93
N MET A 167 -5.10 7.10 -13.90
CA MET A 167 -4.03 7.87 -14.57
C MET A 167 -3.30 8.81 -13.62
N GLY A 168 -3.85 9.07 -12.42
CA GLY A 168 -3.25 9.92 -11.41
C GLY A 168 -2.64 9.13 -10.26
N THR A 169 -2.36 9.87 -9.18
CA THR A 169 -1.88 9.31 -7.92
C THR A 169 -3.01 9.26 -6.93
N MET A 170 -3.37 8.07 -6.46
CA MET A 170 -4.36 7.91 -5.41
C MET A 170 -3.70 7.69 -4.05
N VAL A 171 -3.98 8.57 -3.09
CA VAL A 171 -3.66 8.39 -1.68
C VAL A 171 -4.86 7.77 -0.98
N ALA A 172 -4.68 6.67 -0.26
CA ALA A 172 -5.79 6.01 0.43
C ALA A 172 -5.48 5.67 1.89
N SER A 173 -6.47 5.87 2.77
CA SER A 173 -6.41 5.46 4.18
C SER A 173 -6.86 4.01 4.40
N ASP A 174 -7.58 3.42 3.45
CA ASP A 174 -8.09 2.06 3.51
C ASP A 174 -7.18 1.05 2.80
N LEU A 175 -7.41 -0.26 3.01
CA LEU A 175 -6.76 -1.33 2.25
C LEU A 175 -7.31 -1.34 0.81
N TYR A 176 -6.87 -0.38 -0.01
CA TYR A 176 -7.14 -0.39 -1.43
C TYR A 176 -6.43 -1.56 -2.14
N GLU A 177 -5.24 -1.90 -1.66
CA GLU A 177 -4.46 -3.04 -2.12
C GLU A 177 -3.85 -3.76 -0.91
N GLY A 178 -3.99 -5.08 -0.85
CA GLY A 178 -3.52 -5.85 0.31
C GLY A 178 -3.21 -7.31 0.02
N ALA A 179 -2.15 -7.80 0.67
CA ALA A 179 -1.85 -9.21 0.75
C ALA A 179 -2.67 -9.86 1.87
N ARG A 180 -3.34 -10.97 1.57
CA ARG A 180 -4.05 -11.78 2.58
C ARG A 180 -4.10 -13.25 2.21
N MET A 181 -4.54 -14.07 3.15
CA MET A 181 -4.89 -15.47 2.88
C MET A 181 -6.08 -15.56 1.92
N ALA A 182 -6.01 -16.55 1.02
CA ALA A 182 -7.10 -16.83 0.08
C ALA A 182 -8.34 -17.37 0.81
N LYS A 183 -9.51 -17.07 0.26
CA LYS A 183 -10.83 -17.54 0.68
C LYS A 183 -11.47 -18.33 -0.47
N GLU A 184 -12.49 -19.14 -0.17
CA GLU A 184 -13.20 -19.93 -1.21
C GLU A 184 -13.74 -19.07 -2.36
N THR A 185 -14.17 -17.84 -2.05
CA THR A 185 -14.62 -16.86 -3.06
C THR A 185 -13.54 -16.45 -4.06
N ASP A 186 -12.27 -16.61 -3.72
CA ASP A 186 -11.14 -16.17 -4.54
C ASP A 186 -10.72 -17.21 -5.58
N VAL A 187 -11.21 -18.46 -5.49
CA VAL A 187 -10.81 -19.59 -6.35
C VAL A 187 -10.94 -19.25 -7.83
N ALA A 188 -12.04 -18.58 -8.21
CA ALA A 188 -12.27 -18.14 -9.58
C ALA A 188 -11.21 -17.12 -10.05
N GLY A 189 -10.91 -16.11 -9.22
CA GLY A 189 -9.91 -15.09 -9.52
C GLY A 189 -8.48 -15.65 -9.60
N ILE A 190 -8.13 -16.57 -8.68
CA ILE A 190 -6.86 -17.29 -8.74
C ILE A 190 -6.77 -18.10 -10.04
N LYS A 191 -7.82 -18.84 -10.40
CA LYS A 191 -7.82 -19.65 -11.61
C LYS A 191 -7.65 -18.81 -12.88
N GLN A 192 -8.29 -17.64 -12.93
CA GLN A 192 -8.15 -16.70 -14.04
C GLN A 192 -6.71 -16.24 -14.25
N ILE A 193 -5.96 -16.00 -13.16
CA ILE A 193 -4.54 -15.61 -13.25
C ILE A 193 -3.66 -16.80 -13.66
N LEU A 194 -3.93 -18.00 -13.12
CA LEU A 194 -3.09 -19.18 -13.35
C LEU A 194 -3.27 -19.77 -14.75
N GLN A 195 -4.48 -19.78 -15.30
CA GLN A 195 -4.82 -20.50 -16.53
C GLN A 195 -3.90 -20.18 -17.73
N PRO A 196 -3.62 -18.91 -18.08
CA PRO A 196 -2.71 -18.59 -19.20
C PRO A 196 -1.27 -19.09 -18.96
N LEU A 197 -0.85 -19.16 -17.70
CA LEU A 197 0.47 -19.66 -17.32
C LEU A 197 0.54 -21.19 -17.36
N GLU A 198 -0.57 -21.87 -17.06
CA GLU A 198 -0.70 -23.32 -17.22
C GLU A 198 -0.71 -23.72 -18.70
N GLU A 199 -1.47 -23.00 -19.55
CA GLU A 199 -1.57 -23.23 -20.99
C GLU A 199 -0.24 -22.99 -21.71
N SER A 200 0.51 -21.96 -21.32
CA SER A 200 1.87 -21.71 -21.85
C SER A 200 2.94 -22.69 -21.32
N GLY A 201 2.57 -23.62 -20.43
CA GLY A 201 3.49 -24.55 -19.78
C GLY A 201 4.43 -23.92 -18.76
N THR A 202 4.25 -22.63 -18.42
CA THR A 202 5.03 -21.94 -17.40
C THR A 202 4.74 -22.51 -16.00
N LEU A 203 3.45 -22.75 -15.70
CA LEU A 203 3.01 -23.41 -14.48
C LEU A 203 2.55 -24.85 -14.77
N VAL A 204 2.46 -25.64 -13.70
CA VAL A 204 1.84 -26.98 -13.74
C VAL A 204 0.34 -26.79 -13.65
N ARG A 205 -0.41 -27.42 -14.57
CA ARG A 205 -1.87 -27.39 -14.61
C ARG A 205 -2.45 -27.98 -13.32
N ARG A 206 -3.44 -27.29 -12.75
CA ARG A 206 -4.18 -27.74 -11.57
C ARG A 206 -5.68 -27.74 -11.84
N SER A 207 -6.36 -28.75 -11.33
CA SER A 207 -7.81 -28.78 -11.35
C SER A 207 -8.39 -27.80 -10.31
N VAL A 208 -9.67 -27.47 -10.42
CA VAL A 208 -10.34 -26.60 -9.43
C VAL A 208 -10.39 -27.31 -8.08
N GLU A 209 -10.58 -28.62 -8.07
CA GLU A 209 -10.62 -29.44 -6.85
C GLU A 209 -9.27 -29.47 -6.14
N GLU A 210 -8.16 -29.57 -6.89
CA GLU A 210 -6.81 -29.47 -6.34
C GLU A 210 -6.53 -28.08 -5.75
N LEU A 211 -7.03 -27.03 -6.41
CA LEU A 211 -6.88 -25.66 -5.94
C LEU A 211 -7.64 -25.45 -4.63
N VAL A 212 -8.90 -25.89 -4.54
CA VAL A 212 -9.72 -25.83 -3.32
C VAL A 212 -9.05 -26.59 -2.17
N LYS A 213 -8.54 -27.80 -2.43
CA LYS A 213 -7.83 -28.60 -1.41
C LYS A 213 -6.55 -27.96 -0.87
N THR A 214 -5.95 -27.05 -1.63
CA THR A 214 -4.68 -26.39 -1.26
C THR A 214 -4.85 -24.91 -0.93
N LEU A 215 -6.09 -24.42 -0.90
CA LEU A 215 -6.42 -22.99 -0.81
C LEU A 215 -5.88 -22.33 0.45
N ASP A 216 -5.84 -23.05 1.58
CA ASP A 216 -5.27 -22.55 2.85
C ASP A 216 -3.77 -22.20 2.77
N SER A 217 -3.09 -22.73 1.75
CA SER A 217 -1.69 -22.40 1.46
C SER A 217 -1.55 -21.20 0.52
N PHE A 218 -2.63 -20.74 -0.11
CA PHE A 218 -2.62 -19.62 -1.04
C PHE A 218 -2.70 -18.27 -0.34
N ILE A 219 -1.93 -17.34 -0.88
CA ILE A 219 -1.90 -15.93 -0.53
C ILE A 219 -2.27 -15.19 -1.80
N VAL A 220 -3.13 -14.19 -1.66
CA VAL A 220 -3.62 -13.37 -2.75
C VAL A 220 -3.30 -11.90 -2.49
N MET A 221 -3.02 -11.16 -3.56
CA MET A 221 -3.10 -9.71 -3.58
C MET A 221 -4.47 -9.33 -4.11
N GLU A 222 -5.24 -8.63 -3.30
CA GLU A 222 -6.53 -8.08 -3.65
C GLU A 222 -6.39 -6.58 -3.91
N ARG A 223 -7.03 -6.09 -4.98
CA ARG A 223 -7.27 -4.67 -5.23
C ARG A 223 -8.75 -4.48 -5.58
N GLU A 224 -9.45 -3.65 -4.80
CA GLU A 224 -10.89 -3.38 -4.96
C GLU A 224 -11.76 -4.65 -5.16
N GLY A 225 -11.56 -5.67 -4.31
CA GLY A 225 -12.33 -6.93 -4.43
C GLY A 225 -11.84 -7.89 -5.51
N GLN A 226 -10.92 -7.47 -6.38
CA GLN A 226 -10.37 -8.30 -7.45
C GLN A 226 -9.02 -8.88 -7.06
N ILE A 227 -8.81 -10.16 -7.36
CA ILE A 227 -7.52 -10.80 -7.18
C ILE A 227 -6.62 -10.39 -8.35
N ILE A 228 -5.50 -9.73 -8.03
CA ILE A 228 -4.54 -9.22 -9.02
C ILE A 228 -3.23 -10.03 -9.05
N ALA A 229 -2.94 -10.75 -7.97
CA ALA A 229 -1.81 -11.67 -7.91
C ALA A 229 -2.07 -12.79 -6.90
N CYS A 230 -1.39 -13.93 -7.07
CA CYS A 230 -1.47 -15.04 -6.14
C CYS A 230 -0.11 -15.75 -6.01
N ALA A 231 0.07 -16.44 -4.90
CA ALA A 231 1.18 -17.36 -4.65
C ALA A 231 0.76 -18.39 -3.59
N ALA A 232 1.52 -19.46 -3.43
CA ALA A 232 1.29 -20.48 -2.42
C ALA A 232 2.57 -20.75 -1.61
N LEU A 233 2.40 -20.97 -0.31
CA LEU A 233 3.46 -21.38 0.60
C LEU A 233 3.13 -22.75 1.20
N PHE A 234 3.90 -23.78 0.84
CA PHE A 234 3.76 -25.11 1.41
C PHE A 234 4.85 -25.40 2.44
N PRO A 235 4.54 -25.51 3.74
CA PRO A 235 5.53 -25.71 4.79
C PRO A 235 6.01 -27.17 4.87
N PHE A 236 7.31 -27.34 5.13
CA PHE A 236 7.98 -28.60 5.45
C PHE A 236 8.66 -28.48 6.82
N PHE A 237 7.86 -28.61 7.89
CA PHE A 237 8.30 -28.35 9.27
C PHE A 237 9.52 -29.17 9.71
N LYS A 238 9.60 -30.46 9.31
CA LYS A 238 10.76 -31.32 9.65
C LYS A 238 12.08 -30.78 9.10
N ASN A 239 12.04 -30.15 7.93
CA ASN A 239 13.20 -29.61 7.24
C ASN A 239 13.38 -28.10 7.51
N LYS A 240 12.48 -27.49 8.30
CA LYS A 240 12.40 -26.04 8.54
C LYS A 240 12.47 -25.20 7.26
N CYS A 241 11.79 -25.65 6.21
CA CYS A 241 11.73 -24.93 4.95
C CYS A 241 10.32 -24.87 4.37
N GLY A 242 10.07 -23.95 3.44
CA GLY A 242 8.80 -23.81 2.73
C GLY A 242 8.98 -23.76 1.22
N GLU A 243 8.08 -24.40 0.48
CA GLU A 243 8.02 -24.26 -0.98
C GLU A 243 7.22 -23.02 -1.35
N VAL A 244 7.84 -22.11 -2.10
CA VAL A 244 7.13 -21.05 -2.81
C VAL A 244 6.68 -21.60 -4.15
N ALA A 245 5.37 -21.69 -4.34
CA ALA A 245 4.75 -22.21 -5.54
C ALA A 245 3.71 -21.22 -6.10
N CYS A 246 3.29 -21.43 -7.35
CA CYS A 246 2.15 -20.71 -7.93
C CYS A 246 2.26 -19.18 -7.92
N ILE A 247 3.46 -18.59 -7.85
CA ILE A 247 3.59 -17.15 -7.91
C ILE A 247 3.18 -16.65 -9.31
N ALA A 248 2.18 -15.79 -9.35
CA ALA A 248 1.64 -15.26 -10.58
C ALA A 248 1.02 -13.88 -10.34
N VAL A 249 1.27 -12.97 -11.28
CA VAL A 249 0.69 -11.61 -11.29
C VAL A 249 -0.10 -11.46 -12.57
N SER A 250 -1.31 -10.91 -12.47
CA SER A 250 -2.16 -10.54 -13.60
C SER A 250 -1.34 -9.73 -14.61
N PRO A 251 -1.44 -10.00 -15.93
CA PRO A 251 -0.69 -9.29 -16.96
C PRO A 251 -0.72 -7.76 -16.83
N GLU A 252 -1.88 -7.22 -16.46
CA GLU A 252 -2.14 -5.79 -16.32
C GLU A 252 -1.40 -5.17 -15.13
N CYS A 253 -1.11 -5.94 -14.07
CA CYS A 253 -0.41 -5.48 -12.86
C CYS A 253 1.11 -5.77 -12.88
N ARG A 254 1.65 -6.31 -13.96
CA ARG A 254 3.09 -6.64 -14.04
C ARG A 254 3.93 -5.37 -14.06
N GLY A 255 5.12 -5.44 -13.44
CA GLY A 255 6.01 -4.29 -13.33
C GLY A 255 5.66 -3.32 -12.20
N GLN A 256 4.52 -3.50 -11.52
CA GLN A 256 4.08 -2.63 -10.41
C GLN A 256 4.50 -3.16 -9.02
N GLY A 257 5.50 -4.03 -8.93
CA GLY A 257 6.02 -4.56 -7.66
C GLY A 257 5.13 -5.59 -6.94
N GLN A 258 4.02 -6.04 -7.53
CA GLN A 258 3.08 -6.99 -6.89
C GLN A 258 3.72 -8.35 -6.53
N GLY A 259 4.64 -8.83 -7.37
CA GLY A 259 5.39 -10.06 -7.08
C GLY A 259 6.32 -9.90 -5.87
N ASP A 260 6.84 -8.70 -5.64
CA ASP A 260 7.75 -8.39 -4.53
C ASP A 260 6.97 -8.35 -3.23
N LYS A 261 5.84 -7.63 -3.23
CA LYS A 261 4.89 -7.60 -2.11
C LYS A 261 4.43 -9.01 -1.70
N LEU A 262 4.13 -9.88 -2.67
CA LEU A 262 3.77 -11.28 -2.40
C LEU A 262 4.92 -12.05 -1.76
N LEU A 263 6.13 -11.92 -2.30
CA LEU A 263 7.29 -12.64 -1.77
C LEU A 263 7.64 -12.17 -0.36
N ASP A 264 7.60 -10.87 -0.10
CA ASP A 264 7.83 -10.29 1.23
C ASP A 264 6.81 -10.80 2.24
N TYR A 265 5.53 -10.87 1.85
CA TYR A 265 4.49 -11.45 2.68
C TYR A 265 4.75 -12.94 2.97
N ILE A 266 5.17 -13.70 1.95
CA ILE A 266 5.53 -15.12 2.11
C ILE A 266 6.70 -15.30 3.06
N GLU A 267 7.74 -14.47 2.96
CA GLU A 267 8.92 -14.54 3.85
C GLU A 267 8.53 -14.27 5.30
N LYS A 268 7.71 -13.23 5.54
CA LYS A 268 7.15 -12.94 6.88
C LYS A 268 6.30 -14.09 7.40
N LYS A 269 5.42 -14.65 6.57
CA LYS A 269 4.58 -15.80 6.95
C LYS A 269 5.44 -17.03 7.25
N ALA A 270 6.41 -17.35 6.42
CA ALA A 270 7.34 -18.47 6.64
C ALA A 270 8.12 -18.30 7.95
N SER A 271 8.56 -17.07 8.26
CA SER A 271 9.17 -16.74 9.55
C SER A 271 8.24 -16.99 10.72
N SER A 272 6.97 -16.56 10.64
CA SER A 272 5.97 -16.78 11.70
C SER A 272 5.68 -18.27 11.94
N LEU A 273 5.85 -19.10 10.92
CA LEU A 273 5.73 -20.56 11.00
C LEU A 273 7.01 -21.26 11.51
N GLY A 274 8.06 -20.51 11.85
CA GLY A 274 9.32 -21.05 12.34
C GLY A 274 10.18 -21.74 11.27
N LEU A 275 9.99 -21.38 10.00
CA LEU A 275 10.81 -21.86 8.90
C LEU A 275 12.07 -20.96 8.78
N ASP A 276 13.18 -21.55 8.35
CA ASP A 276 14.47 -20.87 8.20
C ASP A 276 14.82 -20.63 6.71
N MET A 277 14.15 -21.35 5.81
CA MET A 277 14.49 -21.39 4.39
C MET A 277 13.25 -21.44 3.50
N LEU A 278 13.36 -20.83 2.33
CA LEU A 278 12.41 -20.98 1.23
C LEU A 278 13.10 -21.68 0.06
N PHE A 279 12.36 -22.53 -0.63
CA PHE A 279 12.80 -23.10 -1.89
C PHE A 279 11.71 -23.00 -2.95
N LEU A 280 12.10 -23.12 -4.22
CA LEU A 280 11.19 -23.08 -5.34
C LEU A 280 11.73 -23.86 -6.54
N LEU A 281 10.82 -24.15 -7.46
CA LEU A 281 11.09 -24.80 -8.72
C LEU A 281 10.63 -23.87 -9.84
N THR A 282 11.50 -23.56 -10.81
CA THR A 282 11.14 -22.71 -11.94
C THR A 282 11.75 -23.19 -13.26
N THR A 283 11.03 -22.96 -14.36
CA THR A 283 11.49 -23.25 -15.73
C THR A 283 11.87 -21.99 -16.50
N ARG A 284 11.32 -20.82 -16.15
CA ARG A 284 11.42 -19.59 -16.96
C ARG A 284 11.76 -18.33 -16.17
N THR A 285 11.61 -18.32 -14.85
CA THR A 285 11.64 -17.09 -14.02
C THR A 285 12.82 -17.02 -13.06
N ALA A 286 13.90 -17.76 -13.33
CA ALA A 286 15.09 -17.85 -12.49
C ALA A 286 15.66 -16.46 -12.09
N ASP A 287 15.96 -15.62 -13.07
CA ASP A 287 16.61 -14.32 -12.88
C ASP A 287 15.86 -13.40 -11.90
N TRP A 288 14.52 -13.49 -11.87
CA TRP A 288 13.71 -12.69 -10.95
C TRP A 288 13.94 -13.10 -9.49
N PHE A 289 14.06 -14.41 -9.22
CA PHE A 289 14.35 -14.93 -7.89
C PHE A 289 15.82 -14.75 -7.50
N GLU A 290 16.75 -14.89 -8.44
CA GLU A 290 18.18 -14.66 -8.20
C GLU A 290 18.45 -13.23 -7.69
N ARG A 291 17.83 -12.23 -8.33
CA ARG A 291 17.88 -10.83 -7.88
C ARG A 291 17.31 -10.61 -6.47
N ARG A 292 16.52 -11.56 -5.95
CA ARG A 292 15.90 -11.52 -4.61
C ARG A 292 16.59 -12.43 -3.60
N GLY A 293 17.80 -12.92 -3.94
CA GLY A 293 18.66 -13.67 -3.03
C GLY A 293 18.44 -15.18 -3.04
N PHE A 294 17.64 -15.71 -3.95
CA PHE A 294 17.59 -17.15 -4.18
C PHE A 294 18.83 -17.60 -4.95
N LYS A 295 19.38 -18.76 -4.58
CA LYS A 295 20.53 -19.37 -5.24
C LYS A 295 20.16 -20.74 -5.79
N GLU A 296 20.65 -21.06 -6.98
CA GLU A 296 20.44 -22.38 -7.59
C GLU A 296 21.05 -23.45 -6.68
N CYS A 297 20.35 -24.58 -6.51
CA CYS A 297 20.77 -25.68 -5.63
C CYS A 297 20.56 -27.06 -6.29
N SER A 298 21.22 -28.09 -5.75
CA SER A 298 20.94 -29.48 -6.16
C SER A 298 19.53 -29.90 -5.76
N ILE A 299 18.97 -30.85 -6.51
CA ILE A 299 17.71 -31.54 -6.14
C ILE A 299 17.81 -32.17 -4.75
N ASP A 300 19.00 -32.57 -4.30
CA ASP A 300 19.22 -33.20 -2.99
C ASP A 300 18.94 -32.30 -1.79
N MET A 301 18.92 -30.98 -2.00
CA MET A 301 18.55 -30.01 -0.97
C MET A 301 17.03 -29.92 -0.77
N ILE A 302 16.24 -30.44 -1.70
CA ILE A 302 14.78 -30.41 -1.65
C ILE A 302 14.27 -31.53 -0.73
N PRO A 303 13.27 -31.29 0.14
CA PRO A 303 12.74 -32.33 1.02
C PRO A 303 12.26 -33.59 0.29
N ASP A 304 12.56 -34.78 0.81
CA ASP A 304 12.27 -36.08 0.18
C ASP A 304 10.82 -36.22 -0.27
N LYS A 305 9.87 -35.84 0.60
CA LYS A 305 8.44 -35.85 0.31
C LYS A 305 8.08 -34.99 -0.91
N ARG A 306 8.84 -33.93 -1.16
CA ARG A 306 8.64 -33.08 -2.33
C ARG A 306 9.35 -33.65 -3.55
N ARG A 307 10.57 -34.17 -3.40
CA ARG A 307 11.36 -34.81 -4.49
C ARG A 307 10.58 -35.87 -5.23
N LEU A 308 9.88 -36.73 -4.51
CA LEU A 308 9.04 -37.80 -5.08
C LEU A 308 7.92 -37.31 -6.00
N ARG A 309 7.51 -36.05 -5.87
CA ARG A 309 6.42 -35.42 -6.65
C ARG A 309 6.94 -34.45 -7.71
N ILE A 310 8.26 -34.37 -7.93
CA ILE A 310 8.83 -33.48 -8.94
C ILE A 310 8.67 -34.14 -10.31
N ASN A 311 8.04 -33.42 -11.24
CA ASN A 311 7.98 -33.84 -12.63
C ASN A 311 9.30 -33.49 -13.35
N LEU A 312 10.20 -34.47 -13.46
CA LEU A 312 11.52 -34.30 -14.07
C LEU A 312 11.47 -33.93 -15.56
N SER A 313 10.39 -34.27 -16.28
CA SER A 313 10.28 -33.94 -17.72
C SER A 313 10.23 -32.44 -17.98
N ARG A 314 9.83 -31.64 -16.98
CA ARG A 314 9.81 -30.19 -17.05
C ARG A 314 11.19 -29.54 -16.99
N LYS A 315 12.23 -30.29 -16.60
CA LYS A 315 13.61 -29.79 -16.43
C LYS A 315 13.66 -28.48 -15.62
N SER A 316 12.86 -28.41 -14.56
CA SER A 316 12.84 -27.24 -13.68
C SER A 316 14.15 -27.14 -12.90
N LYS A 317 14.65 -25.92 -12.75
CA LYS A 317 15.76 -25.60 -11.86
C LYS A 317 15.27 -25.42 -10.44
N TYR A 318 16.14 -25.70 -9.47
CA TYR A 318 15.84 -25.64 -8.04
C TYR A 318 16.58 -24.46 -7.43
N TYR A 319 15.87 -23.69 -6.62
CA TYR A 319 16.44 -22.52 -5.98
C TYR A 319 16.09 -22.53 -4.50
N MET A 320 17.02 -22.03 -3.67
CA MET A 320 16.84 -21.92 -2.23
C MET A 320 17.36 -20.59 -1.72
N LYS A 321 16.67 -20.03 -0.73
CA LYS A 321 17.03 -18.80 -0.02
C LYS A 321 16.90 -19.06 1.47
N LYS A 322 17.93 -18.67 2.21
CA LYS A 322 17.83 -18.47 3.66
C LYS A 322 17.37 -17.05 3.91
N PHE A 323 16.30 -16.86 4.66
CA PHE A 323 15.80 -15.52 5.01
C PHE A 323 16.10 -15.24 6.48
N LEU A 324 16.13 -13.96 6.85
CA LEU A 324 16.31 -13.57 8.24
C LEU A 324 15.00 -13.83 8.97
N ALA A 325 15.02 -14.73 9.95
CA ALA A 325 13.88 -14.94 10.82
C ALA A 325 13.58 -13.61 11.55
N ASP A 326 12.35 -13.14 11.40
CA ASP A 326 11.85 -12.02 12.18
C ASP A 326 11.71 -12.48 13.64
N ARG A 327 12.76 -12.21 14.43
CA ARG A 327 12.80 -12.54 15.87
C ARG A 327 12.04 -11.51 16.72
N SER A 328 11.31 -10.59 16.10
CA SER A 328 10.64 -9.48 16.80
C SER A 328 9.41 -9.90 17.62
N GLY A 329 9.07 -11.18 17.69
CA GLY A 329 8.12 -11.71 18.68
C GLY A 329 6.64 -11.35 18.46
N ILE A 330 6.26 -10.79 17.30
CA ILE A 330 4.85 -10.56 16.98
C ILE A 330 4.24 -11.88 16.50
N ILE A 331 3.65 -12.61 17.45
CA ILE A 331 2.85 -13.81 17.19
C ILE A 331 1.55 -13.31 16.55
N ALA A 332 1.44 -13.43 15.22
CA ALA A 332 0.16 -13.33 14.55
C ALA A 332 -0.71 -14.52 14.98
N ASP A 333 -1.97 -14.24 15.32
CA ASP A 333 -2.92 -15.08 16.07
C ASP A 333 -2.77 -16.60 15.93
N LYS A 334 -2.67 -17.24 17.10
CA LYS A 334 -2.97 -18.66 17.27
C LYS A 334 -4.47 -18.88 17.06
N ALA A 335 -4.86 -19.28 15.86
CA ALA A 335 -6.14 -19.91 15.60
C ALA A 335 -5.91 -21.22 14.83
N PHE A 336 -5.36 -22.22 15.53
CA PHE A 336 -5.33 -23.61 15.09
C PHE A 336 -5.37 -24.52 16.34
N GLU A 337 -6.58 -24.77 16.82
CA GLU A 337 -7.00 -26.05 17.40
C GLU A 337 -8.13 -26.59 16.53
#